data_AF-A0A3P5X381-F1
#
_entry.id   AF-A0A3P5X381-F1
#
_cell.length_a   1.000
_cell.length_b   1.000
_cell.length_c   1.000
_cell.angle_alpha   90.00
_cell.angle_beta   90.00
_cell.angle_gamma   90.00
#
_symmetry.space_group_name_H-M   'P 1'
#
loop_
_entity.id
_entity.type
_entity.pdbx_description
1 polymer ?
#
loop_
_entity_poly.entity_id
_entity_poly.type
_entity_poly.pdbx_seq_one_letter_code
_entity_poly.pdbx_strand_id
1 'polypeptide(L)'
;MTLRIIKLAISSNQRITTSPTVTRLFHVVTEKIHSLTTHKINTSEFMDDSGNPAELLPELRMNNNYFNVFINGSLQMDELFAYTAGEEGVGSLIISVPENSEIPKGSPIILEIVNFYPRIKTNIGT
;
A
#
# COMPACT_ATOMS: atom_id res chain seq x y z
N MET A 1 -51.77 -25.50 -33.10
CA MET A 1 -50.56 -25.91 -32.35
C MET A 1 -50.35 -24.91 -31.23
N THR A 2 -50.08 -25.37 -30.01
CA THR A 2 -49.90 -24.47 -28.85
C THR A 2 -48.44 -24.03 -28.74
N LEU A 3 -48.22 -22.74 -28.54
CA LEU A 3 -46.90 -22.13 -28.35
C LEU A 3 -46.26 -22.62 -27.05
N ARG A 4 -44.94 -22.83 -27.05
CA ARG A 4 -44.16 -23.15 -25.85
C ARG A 4 -42.97 -22.20 -25.73
N ILE A 5 -42.63 -21.85 -24.49
CA ILE A 5 -41.43 -21.06 -24.20
C ILE A 5 -40.23 -22.00 -24.25
N ILE A 6 -39.28 -21.70 -25.14
CA ILE A 6 -37.95 -22.29 -25.16
C ILE A 6 -37.02 -21.24 -24.53
N LYS A 7 -36.51 -21.50 -23.32
CA LYS A 7 -35.51 -20.65 -22.67
C LYS A 7 -34.29 -21.50 -22.33
N LEU A 8 -33.09 -21.00 -22.64
CA LEU A 8 -31.85 -21.60 -22.17
C LEU A 8 -31.80 -21.48 -20.64
N ALA A 9 -31.73 -22.63 -19.96
CA ALA A 9 -31.34 -22.68 -18.57
C ALA A 9 -29.80 -22.69 -18.52
N ILE A 10 -29.21 -21.60 -18.07
CA ILE A 10 -27.78 -21.52 -17.77
C ILE A 10 -27.67 -21.00 -16.35
N SER A 11 -26.78 -21.61 -15.57
CA SER A 11 -26.36 -21.08 -14.27
C SER A 11 -24.87 -20.74 -14.32
N SER A 12 -24.46 -19.71 -13.58
CA SER A 12 -23.04 -19.40 -13.41
C SER A 12 -22.71 -19.25 -11.94
N ASN A 13 -21.54 -19.74 -11.56
CA ASN A 13 -20.95 -19.56 -10.25
C ASN A 13 -19.59 -18.88 -10.42
N GLN A 14 -19.38 -17.77 -9.71
CA GLN A 14 -18.12 -17.05 -9.71
C GLN A 14 -17.46 -17.17 -8.34
N ARG A 15 -16.19 -17.54 -8.34
CA ARG A 15 -15.32 -17.50 -7.16
C ARG A 15 -14.21 -16.49 -7.38
N ILE A 16 -14.10 -15.53 -6.48
CA ILE A 16 -13.02 -14.55 -6.45
C ILE A 16 -12.05 -14.97 -5.35
N THR A 17 -10.78 -15.11 -5.68
CA THR A 17 -9.70 -15.37 -4.72
C THR A 17 -8.73 -14.21 -4.76
N THR A 18 -8.44 -13.61 -3.61
CA THR A 18 -7.45 -12.55 -3.45
C THR A 18 -6.24 -13.08 -2.71
N SER A 19 -5.05 -12.91 -3.29
CA SER A 19 -3.77 -13.15 -2.63
C SER A 19 -3.06 -11.80 -2.48
N PRO A 20 -3.07 -11.18 -1.29
CA PRO A 20 -2.36 -9.93 -1.07
C PRO A 20 -0.85 -10.19 -0.94
N THR A 21 -0.05 -9.27 -1.49
CA THR A 21 1.37 -9.12 -1.16
C THR A 21 1.49 -7.95 -0.20
N VAL A 22 2.14 -8.18 0.94
CA VAL A 22 2.41 -7.17 1.95
C VAL A 22 3.91 -6.90 1.98
N THR A 23 4.30 -5.64 1.88
CA THR A 23 5.68 -5.18 2.01
C THR A 23 5.75 -4.19 3.16
N ARG A 24 6.66 -4.41 4.11
CA ARG A 24 6.89 -3.50 5.23
C ARG A 24 8.31 -2.96 5.15
N LEU A 25 8.42 -1.66 5.34
CA LEU A 25 9.66 -0.91 5.26
C LEU A 25 9.79 -0.02 6.47
N PHE A 26 11.00 0.06 7.02
CA PHE A 26 11.27 0.67 8.31
C PHE A 26 12.27 1.80 8.18
N HIS A 27 12.00 2.94 8.78
CA HIS A 27 12.91 4.07 8.85
C HIS A 27 12.99 4.57 10.29
N VAL A 28 14.19 4.95 10.75
CA VAL A 28 14.38 5.56 12.07
C VAL A 28 14.79 7.00 11.88
N VAL A 29 13.97 7.91 12.38
CA VAL A 29 14.17 9.35 12.25
C VAL A 29 15.48 9.77 12.94
N THR A 30 16.44 10.29 12.17
CA THR A 30 17.79 10.61 12.66
C THR A 30 17.89 11.96 13.37
N GLU A 31 16.99 12.89 13.03
CA GLU A 31 16.89 14.24 13.58
C GLU A 31 15.43 14.63 13.80
N LYS A 32 15.16 15.52 14.75
CA LYS A 32 13.79 15.96 15.05
C LYS A 32 13.18 16.64 13.82
N ILE A 33 11.98 16.20 13.42
CA ILE A 33 11.21 16.81 12.34
C ILE A 33 10.21 17.78 12.95
N HIS A 34 10.28 19.05 12.55
CA HIS A 34 9.48 20.14 13.09
C HIS A 34 8.13 20.28 12.39
N SER A 35 7.18 20.95 13.05
CA SER A 35 5.88 21.32 12.46
C SER A 35 6.03 22.17 11.20
N LEU A 36 5.04 22.09 10.30
CA LEU A 36 4.99 22.86 9.05
C LEU A 36 6.18 22.58 8.11
N THR A 37 6.72 21.36 8.16
CA THR A 37 7.81 20.92 7.27
C THR A 37 7.39 19.69 6.48
N THR A 38 8.15 19.40 5.43
CA THR A 38 8.08 18.11 4.74
C THR A 38 9.33 17.30 5.07
N HIS A 39 9.13 16.02 5.31
CA HIS A 39 10.20 15.05 5.50
C HIS A 39 10.16 14.04 4.36
N LYS A 40 11.25 13.93 3.60
CA LYS A 40 11.39 12.98 2.51
C LYS A 40 12.26 11.82 2.97
N ILE A 41 11.80 10.61 2.74
CA ILE A 41 12.55 9.36 2.94
C ILE A 41 12.69 8.72 1.56
N ASN A 42 13.92 8.57 1.08
CA ASN A 42 14.22 7.89 -0.19
C ASN A 42 14.25 6.36 0.02
N THR A 43 14.16 5.59 -1.06
CA THR A 43 14.15 4.12 -1.03
C THR A 43 15.28 3.53 -0.17
N SER A 44 16.52 3.98 -0.35
CA SER A 44 17.70 3.46 0.37
C SER A 44 17.74 3.84 1.86
N GLU A 45 16.89 4.76 2.32
CA GLU A 45 16.76 5.15 3.72
C GLU A 45 15.77 4.27 4.50
N PHE A 46 15.07 3.37 3.81
CA PHE A 46 14.29 2.32 4.43
C PHE A 46 15.12 1.05 4.63
N MET A 47 14.74 0.26 5.62
CA MET A 47 15.17 -1.11 5.82
C MET A 47 14.02 -2.07 5.52
N ASP A 48 14.34 -3.25 5.01
CA ASP A 48 13.39 -4.35 4.82
C ASP A 48 13.16 -5.15 6.13
N ASP A 49 12.32 -6.18 6.06
CA ASP A 49 12.04 -7.09 7.19
C ASP A 49 13.30 -7.85 7.68
N SER A 50 14.36 -7.92 6.89
CA SER A 50 15.64 -8.53 7.26
C SER A 50 16.64 -7.53 7.84
N GLY A 51 16.29 -6.24 7.89
CA GLY A 51 17.15 -5.15 8.35
C GLY A 51 18.15 -4.66 7.31
N ASN A 52 18.05 -5.09 6.04
CA ASN A 52 18.89 -4.61 4.97
C ASN A 52 18.30 -3.33 4.36
N PRO A 53 19.12 -2.42 3.78
CA PRO A 53 18.61 -1.29 3.03
C PRO A 53 17.65 -1.75 1.91
N ALA A 54 16.53 -1.05 1.76
CA ALA A 54 15.56 -1.37 0.73
C ALA A 54 16.07 -0.93 -0.65
N GLU A 55 15.94 -1.82 -1.64
CA GLU A 55 16.36 -1.56 -3.02
C GLU A 55 15.23 -0.96 -3.88
N LEU A 56 13.97 -1.21 -3.49
CA LEU A 56 12.79 -0.85 -4.27
C LEU A 56 11.60 -0.49 -3.36
N LEU A 57 10.93 0.61 -3.68
CA LEU A 57 9.56 0.89 -3.24
C LEU A 57 8.57 0.29 -4.24
N PRO A 58 7.75 -0.72 -3.87
CA PRO A 58 6.86 -1.42 -4.79
C PRO A 58 5.85 -0.52 -5.53
N GLU A 59 5.57 -0.83 -6.80
CA GLU A 59 4.47 -0.17 -7.50
C GLU A 59 3.11 -0.47 -6.86
N LEU A 60 2.26 0.56 -6.82
CA LEU A 60 0.88 0.44 -6.34
C LEU A 60 -0.02 -0.05 -7.47
N ARG A 61 -0.66 -1.19 -7.27
CA ARG A 61 -1.52 -1.79 -8.28
C ARG A 61 -2.81 -1.00 -8.44
N MET A 62 -3.07 -0.49 -9.64
CA MET A 62 -4.26 0.32 -9.94
C MET A 62 -5.55 -0.30 -9.36
N ASN A 63 -6.26 0.48 -8.54
CA ASN A 63 -7.53 0.12 -7.87
C ASN A 63 -7.49 -1.12 -6.95
N ASN A 64 -6.32 -1.67 -6.63
CA ASN A 64 -6.15 -2.90 -5.86
C ASN A 64 -4.97 -2.79 -4.90
N ASN A 65 -4.85 -1.65 -4.24
CA ASN A 65 -3.77 -1.40 -3.29
C ASN A 65 -4.24 -0.46 -2.18
N TYR A 66 -3.44 -0.42 -1.12
CA TYR A 66 -3.33 0.73 -0.21
C TYR A 66 -1.93 0.72 0.39
N PHE A 67 -1.55 1.83 1.02
CA PHE A 67 -0.43 1.84 1.94
C PHE A 67 -0.84 2.51 3.25
N ASN A 68 -0.18 2.14 4.33
CA ASN A 68 -0.32 2.72 5.66
C ASN A 68 1.03 3.28 6.09
N VAL A 69 1.00 4.39 6.80
CA VAL A 69 2.18 4.93 7.48
C VAL A 69 1.93 4.97 8.97
N PHE A 70 2.80 4.32 9.73
CA PHE A 70 2.80 4.37 11.17
C PHE A 70 3.98 5.21 11.64
N ILE A 71 3.72 6.18 12.50
CA ILE A 71 4.75 6.99 13.16
C ILE A 71 4.69 6.67 14.65
N ASN A 72 5.81 6.19 15.20
CA ASN A 72 5.92 5.77 16.58
C ASN A 72 4.82 4.77 17.01
N GLY A 73 4.44 3.85 16.10
CA GLY A 73 3.42 2.84 16.31
C GLY A 73 1.97 3.28 16.10
N SER A 74 1.71 4.57 15.86
CA SER A 74 0.36 5.07 15.55
C SER A 74 0.14 5.17 14.06
N LEU A 75 -0.97 4.62 13.56
CA LEU A 75 -1.45 4.86 12.19
C LEU A 75 -1.74 6.36 11.99
N GLN A 76 -1.36 6.87 10.84
CA GLN A 76 -1.52 8.27 10.47
C GLN A 76 -2.58 8.47 9.38
N MET A 77 -3.08 9.70 9.25
CA MET A 77 -4.08 10.06 8.25
C MET A 77 -3.43 10.15 6.85
N ASP A 78 -4.08 9.55 5.86
CA ASP A 78 -3.54 9.35 4.50
C ASP A 78 -3.12 10.64 3.79
N GLU A 79 -3.88 11.73 3.97
CA GLU A 79 -3.61 13.03 3.31
C GLU A 79 -2.27 13.69 3.70
N LEU A 80 -1.57 13.16 4.72
CA LEU A 80 -0.24 13.63 5.11
C LEU A 80 0.88 13.09 4.21
N PHE A 81 0.58 12.12 3.33
CA PHE A 81 1.60 11.35 2.63
C PHE A 81 1.53 11.49 1.12
N ALA A 82 2.71 11.54 0.49
CA ALA A 82 2.86 11.34 -0.94
C ALA A 82 3.84 10.20 -1.19
N TYR A 83 3.38 9.14 -1.84
CA TYR A 83 4.16 7.96 -2.15
C TYR A 83 4.56 7.92 -3.62
N THR A 84 5.85 7.73 -3.89
CA THR A 84 6.42 7.49 -5.21
C THR A 84 7.11 6.14 -5.21
N ALA A 85 6.63 5.19 -6.03
CA ALA A 85 7.30 3.91 -6.23
C ALA A 85 8.61 4.08 -7.00
N GLY A 86 9.54 3.13 -6.83
CA GLY A 86 10.79 3.10 -7.57
C GLY A 86 12.02 2.77 -6.73
N GLU A 87 13.13 2.61 -7.42
CA GLU A 87 14.46 2.35 -6.85
C GLU A 87 15.06 3.63 -6.25
N GLU A 88 16.31 3.55 -5.78
CA GLU A 88 17.07 4.70 -5.32
C GLU A 88 17.08 5.85 -6.36
N GLY A 89 16.96 7.09 -5.87
CA GLY A 89 16.90 8.29 -6.70
C GLY A 89 15.52 8.60 -7.29
N VAL A 90 14.58 7.64 -7.29
CA VAL A 90 13.20 7.83 -7.77
C VAL A 90 12.19 7.62 -6.65
N GLY A 91 12.23 6.45 -6.00
CA GLY A 91 11.28 6.07 -4.97
C GLY A 91 11.42 6.93 -3.72
N SER A 92 10.28 7.40 -3.20
CA SER A 92 10.24 8.13 -1.95
C SER A 92 8.88 8.12 -1.26
N LEU A 93 8.92 8.26 0.06
CA LEU A 93 7.78 8.68 0.87
C LEU A 93 8.01 10.12 1.33
N ILE A 94 7.07 11.01 1.05
CA ILE A 94 7.06 12.37 1.57
C ILE A 94 5.99 12.45 2.66
N ILE A 95 6.36 12.99 3.81
CA ILE A 95 5.51 13.20 4.98
C ILE A 95 5.36 14.71 5.19
N SER A 96 4.13 15.21 5.16
CA SER A 96 3.81 16.58 5.52
C SER A 96 3.49 16.63 7.02
N VAL A 97 4.29 17.35 7.80
CA VAL A 97 4.08 17.49 9.25
C VAL A 97 3.23 18.74 9.50
N PRO A 98 2.00 18.61 10.00
CA PRO A 98 1.10 19.75 10.16
C PRO A 98 1.52 20.65 11.33
N GLU A 99 0.81 21.76 11.50
CA GLU A 99 0.97 22.64 12.66
C GLU A 99 0.74 21.87 13.97
N ASN A 100 1.40 22.29 15.05
CA ASN A 100 1.28 21.69 16.38
C ASN A 100 1.62 20.19 16.43
N SER A 101 2.39 19.69 15.46
CA SER A 101 2.85 18.32 15.39
C SER A 101 4.36 18.28 15.17
N GLU A 102 5.01 17.24 15.70
CA GLU A 102 6.44 17.00 15.49
C GLU A 102 6.71 15.51 15.50
N ILE A 103 7.82 15.09 14.87
CA ILE A 103 8.29 13.71 14.93
C ILE A 103 9.64 13.74 15.65
N PRO A 104 9.71 13.25 16.91
CA PRO A 104 10.95 13.21 17.66
C PRO A 104 12.04 12.36 17.00
N LYS A 105 13.30 12.73 17.22
CA LYS A 105 14.45 11.89 16.87
C LYS A 105 14.31 10.50 17.50
N GLY A 106 14.63 9.47 16.73
CA GLY A 106 14.54 8.07 17.12
C GLY A 106 13.15 7.46 16.95
N SER A 107 12.16 8.23 16.50
CA SER A 107 10.83 7.69 16.22
C SER A 107 10.91 6.71 15.04
N PRO A 108 10.33 5.50 15.17
CA PRO A 108 10.21 4.60 14.04
C PRO A 108 9.08 5.06 13.12
N ILE A 109 9.35 5.05 11.82
CA ILE A 109 8.38 5.22 10.75
C ILE A 109 8.28 3.88 10.02
N ILE A 110 7.08 3.35 9.92
CA ILE A 110 6.80 2.09 9.23
C ILE A 110 5.89 2.39 8.06
N LEU A 111 6.34 2.05 6.86
CA LEU A 111 5.55 2.07 5.64
C LEU A 111 5.11 0.64 5.34
N GLU A 112 3.81 0.40 5.36
CA GLU A 112 3.20 -0.87 4.97
C GLU A 112 2.49 -0.68 3.63
N ILE A 113 2.85 -1.48 2.63
CA ILE A 113 2.23 -1.45 1.30
C ILE A 113 1.54 -2.78 1.07
N VAL A 114 0.28 -2.73 0.67
CA VAL A 114 -0.54 -3.92 0.42
C VAL A 114 -1.07 -3.88 -1.01
N ASN A 115 -0.71 -4.88 -1.80
CA ASN A 115 -1.16 -5.06 -3.18
C ASN A 115 -2.01 -6.32 -3.31
N PHE A 116 -3.21 -6.22 -3.89
CA PHE A 116 -4.12 -7.36 -4.08
C PHE A 116 -4.06 -7.91 -5.50
N TYR A 117 -4.03 -9.24 -5.62
CA TYR A 117 -4.08 -9.95 -6.91
C TYR A 117 -5.34 -10.83 -7.04
N PRO A 118 -6.54 -10.24 -7.21
CA PRO A 118 -7.76 -10.99 -7.44
C PRO A 118 -7.67 -11.87 -8.69
N ARG A 119 -8.09 -13.12 -8.56
CA ARG A 119 -8.35 -14.06 -9.65
C ARG A 119 -9.82 -14.48 -9.62
N ILE A 120 -10.47 -14.40 -10.77
CA ILE A 120 -11.88 -14.79 -10.92
C ILE A 120 -11.93 -16.13 -11.65
N LYS A 121 -12.63 -17.10 -11.07
CA LYS A 121 -12.97 -18.36 -11.74
C LYS A 121 -14.49 -18.44 -11.90
N THR A 122 -14.95 -18.52 -13.15
CA THR A 122 -16.37 -18.69 -13.49
C THR A 122 -16.61 -20.11 -13.97
N ASN A 123 -17.54 -20.82 -13.33
CA ASN A 123 -18.05 -22.09 -13.82
C ASN A 123 -19.45 -21.85 -14.39
N ILE A 124 -19.70 -22.31 -15.61
CA ILE A 124 -21.00 -22.22 -16.27
C ILE A 124 -21.59 -23.62 -16.35
N GLY A 125 -22.77 -23.80 -15.78
CA GLY A 125 -23.56 -25.04 -15.86
C GLY A 125 -24.74 -24.86 -16.82
N THR A 126 -25.06 -25.92 -17.56
CA THR A 126 -26.26 -26.06 -18.41
C THR A 126 -27.25 -26.99 -17.74
#